data_AF-A0A7C3QHD5-F1
#
_entry.id   AF-A0A7C3QHD5-F1
#
_cell.length_a   1.000
_cell.length_b   1.000
_cell.length_c   1.000
_cell.angle_alpha   90.00
_cell.angle_beta   90.00
_cell.angle_gamma   90.00
#
_symmetry.space_group_name_H-M   'P 1'
#
loop_
_entity.id
_entity.type
_entity.pdbx_description
1 polymer ?
#
loop_
_entity_poly.entity_id
_entity_poly.type
_entity_poly.pdbx_seq_one_letter_code
_entity_poly.pdbx_strand_id
1 'polypeptide(L)'
;TELTAIFNMKLSRKQGESRLRKWIDKVERSTLTCFDKTVKTLQNHFDLIANYFIRRANSGFVEGFNNKAKVIKRRCYGIKNVTSLFQRLWLDTKGYAQFV
;
A
#
# COMPACT_ATOMS: atom_id res chain seq x y z
N THR A 1 10.32 14.02 5.28
CA THR A 1 9.45 15.01 5.96
C THR A 1 9.18 14.54 7.38
N GLU A 2 8.61 15.38 8.26
CA GLU A 2 8.22 14.98 9.63
C GLU A 2 7.29 13.75 9.63
N LEU A 3 6.34 13.69 8.69
CA LEU A 3 5.46 12.54 8.49
C LEU A 3 6.25 11.25 8.23
N THR A 4 7.24 11.27 7.33
CA THR A 4 8.12 10.11 7.08
C THR A 4 8.84 9.66 8.35
N ALA A 5 9.31 10.62 9.17
CA ALA A 5 9.99 10.30 10.41
C ALA A 5 9.04 9.58 11.40
N ILE A 6 7.79 10.03 11.51
CA ILE A 6 6.76 9.36 12.33
C ILE A 6 6.58 7.90 11.91
N PHE A 7 6.47 7.63 10.61
CA PHE A 7 6.33 6.26 10.10
C PHE A 7 7.59 5.42 10.35
N ASN A 8 8.80 5.97 10.24
CA ASN A 8 10.05 5.23 10.45
C ASN A 8 10.35 4.92 11.92
N MET A 9 9.75 5.63 12.87
CA MET A 9 9.92 5.37 14.30
C MET A 9 9.26 4.05 14.71
N LYS A 10 9.93 3.29 15.59
CA LYS A 10 9.35 2.10 16.24
C LYS A 10 8.34 2.54 17.31
N LEU A 11 7.09 2.70 16.89
CA LEU A 11 5.96 3.12 17.73
C LEU A 11 4.93 2.00 17.80
N SER A 12 4.25 1.88 18.95
CA SER A 12 2.98 1.14 19.02
C SER A 12 1.89 1.87 18.22
N ARG A 13 0.80 1.16 17.88
CA ARG A 13 -0.36 1.77 17.20
C ARG A 13 -0.86 3.03 17.90
N LYS A 14 -1.08 2.98 19.22
CA LYS A 14 -1.54 4.13 20.01
C LYS A 14 -0.56 5.32 19.95
N GLN A 15 0.74 5.07 20.03
CA GLN A 15 1.75 6.12 19.92
C GLN A 15 1.81 6.72 18.50
N GLY A 16 1.69 5.87 17.48
CA GLY A 16 1.61 6.28 16.08
C GLY A 16 0.39 7.16 15.80
N GLU A 17 -0.79 6.74 16.25
CA GLU A 17 -2.04 7.52 16.15
C GLU A 17 -1.91 8.89 16.81
N SER A 18 -1.36 8.94 18.03
CA SER A 18 -1.17 10.21 18.75
C SER A 18 -0.25 11.16 17.97
N ARG A 19 0.84 10.64 17.39
CA ARG A 19 1.77 11.47 16.59
C ARG A 19 1.18 11.90 15.26
N LEU A 20 0.43 11.04 14.58
CA LEU A 20 -0.27 11.39 13.34
C LEU A 20 -1.30 12.49 13.57
N ARG A 21 -2.10 12.41 14.65
CA ARG A 21 -3.05 13.47 15.02
C ARG A 21 -2.35 14.79 15.28
N LYS A 22 -1.30 14.79 16.10
CA LYS A 22 -0.50 16.01 16.35
C LYS A 22 0.09 16.60 15.07
N TRP A 23 0.51 15.75 14.13
CA TRP A 23 1.01 16.21 12.84
C TRP A 23 -0.09 16.82 11.97
N ILE A 24 -1.28 16.20 11.92
CA ILE A 24 -2.45 16.77 11.24
C ILE A 24 -2.80 18.13 11.82
N ASP A 25 -2.96 18.24 13.16
CA ASP A 25 -3.28 19.50 13.83
C ASP A 25 -2.24 20.59 13.53
N LYS A 26 -0.96 20.22 13.46
CA LYS A 26 0.14 21.14 13.14
C LYS A 26 0.06 21.64 11.69
N VAL A 27 -0.26 20.76 10.74
CA VAL A 27 -0.39 21.10 9.33
C VAL A 27 -1.63 21.97 9.09
N GLU A 28 -2.77 21.63 9.70
CA GLU A 28 -4.01 22.41 9.58
C GLU A 28 -3.90 23.82 10.16
N ARG A 29 -3.07 24.02 11.19
CA ARG A 29 -2.75 25.35 11.72
C ARG A 29 -1.74 26.13 10.89
N SER A 30 -1.06 25.47 9.95
CA SER A 30 -0.08 26.11 9.07
C SER A 30 -0.76 26.68 7.83
N THR A 31 -0.12 27.62 7.15
CA THR A 31 -0.58 28.15 5.86
C THR A 31 -0.21 27.24 4.67
N LEU A 32 0.27 26.02 4.93
CA LEU A 32 0.76 25.08 3.92
C LEU A 32 -0.39 24.29 3.31
N THR A 33 -0.74 24.61 2.06
CA THR A 33 -1.77 23.88 1.29
C THR A 33 -1.24 22.63 0.60
N CYS A 34 0.09 22.45 0.53
CA CYS A 34 0.70 21.32 -0.16
C CYS A 34 0.38 19.96 0.49
N PHE A 35 -0.04 19.96 1.76
CA PHE A 35 -0.38 18.75 2.50
C PHE A 35 -1.89 18.46 2.57
N ASP A 36 -2.76 19.32 2.04
CA ASP A 36 -4.22 19.19 2.17
C ASP A 36 -4.73 17.83 1.70
N LYS A 37 -4.26 17.36 0.54
CA LYS A 37 -4.60 16.02 0.00
C LYS A 37 -4.12 14.90 0.92
N THR A 38 -2.95 15.07 1.54
CA THR A 38 -2.37 14.08 2.45
C THR A 38 -3.16 14.02 3.76
N VAL A 39 -3.48 15.19 4.34
CA VAL A 39 -4.31 15.31 5.54
C VAL A 39 -5.69 14.68 5.30
N LYS A 40 -6.35 15.03 4.19
CA LYS A 40 -7.65 14.45 3.82
C LYS A 40 -7.58 12.93 3.69
N THR A 41 -6.52 12.39 3.10
CA THR A 41 -6.32 10.94 2.98
C THR A 41 -6.11 10.29 4.35
N LEU A 42 -5.29 10.91 5.21
CA LEU A 42 -5.04 10.44 6.57
C LEU A 42 -6.32 10.43 7.40
N GLN A 43 -7.18 11.45 7.26
CA GLN A 43 -8.46 11.51 7.98
C GLN A 43 -9.45 10.45 7.48
N ASN A 44 -9.60 10.30 6.15
CA ASN A 44 -10.55 9.35 5.55
C ASN A 44 -10.22 7.88 5.84
N HIS A 45 -8.93 7.55 5.99
CA HIS A 45 -8.45 6.18 6.16
C HIS A 45 -7.62 5.99 7.42
N PHE A 46 -7.85 6.82 8.45
CA PHE A 46 -6.99 6.92 9.62
C PHE A 46 -6.72 5.58 10.29
N ASP A 47 -7.76 4.79 10.54
CA ASP A 47 -7.64 3.49 11.21
C ASP A 47 -6.81 2.49 10.37
N LEU A 48 -7.07 2.41 9.07
CA LEU A 48 -6.33 1.56 8.14
C LEU A 48 -4.85 1.94 8.07
N ILE A 49 -4.56 3.24 8.08
CA ILE A 49 -3.19 3.76 8.06
C ILE A 49 -2.51 3.51 9.41
N ALA A 50 -3.21 3.67 10.53
CA ALA A 50 -2.68 3.40 11.86
C ALA A 50 -2.30 1.92 12.06
N ASN A 51 -2.95 1.00 11.36
CA ASN A 51 -2.58 -0.42 11.36
C ASN A 51 -1.15 -0.68 10.83
N TYR A 52 -0.55 0.27 10.10
CA TYR A 52 0.87 0.22 9.75
C TYR A 52 1.76 0.04 10.97
N PHE A 53 1.44 0.66 12.12
CA PHE A 53 2.28 0.56 13.32
C PHE A 53 2.22 -0.81 14.00
N ILE A 54 1.27 -1.69 13.64
CA ILE A 54 1.19 -3.05 14.19
C ILE A 54 2.18 -3.97 13.47
N ARG A 55 2.04 -4.09 12.14
CA ARG A 55 2.82 -5.06 11.34
C ARG A 55 3.94 -4.44 10.53
N ARG A 56 3.91 -3.11 10.34
CA ARG A 56 4.82 -2.34 9.48
C ARG A 56 4.99 -2.94 8.09
N ALA A 57 3.91 -3.54 7.57
CA ALA A 57 3.90 -4.11 6.24
C ALA A 57 4.08 -2.98 5.22
N ASN A 58 5.01 -3.18 4.28
CA ASN A 58 5.19 -2.29 3.15
C ASN A 58 4.42 -2.82 1.93
N SER A 59 4.21 -1.96 0.93
CA SER A 59 3.56 -2.30 -0.33
C SER A 59 4.43 -3.15 -1.25
N GLY A 60 5.68 -3.47 -0.90
CA GLY A 60 6.64 -4.09 -1.81
C GLY A 60 6.19 -5.45 -2.35
N PHE A 61 5.56 -6.28 -1.52
CA PHE A 61 4.96 -7.54 -1.99
C PHE A 61 3.82 -7.28 -3.00
N VAL A 62 2.93 -6.35 -2.68
CA VAL A 62 1.78 -5.99 -3.52
C VAL A 62 2.24 -5.38 -4.85
N GLU A 63 3.26 -4.53 -4.82
CA GLU A 63 3.90 -3.94 -6.00
C GLU A 63 4.55 -5.01 -6.88
N GLY A 64 5.32 -5.92 -6.27
CA GLY A 64 5.92 -7.06 -6.98
C GLY A 64 4.87 -7.94 -7.65
N PHE A 65 3.80 -8.27 -6.91
CA PHE A 65 2.68 -9.03 -7.45
C PHE A 65 1.98 -8.31 -8.60
N ASN A 66 1.67 -7.02 -8.44
CA ASN A 66 1.05 -6.20 -9.48
C ASN A 66 1.91 -6.12 -10.75
N ASN A 67 3.23 -6.00 -10.60
CA ASN A 67 4.15 -6.01 -11.74
C ASN A 67 4.14 -7.37 -12.45
N LYS A 68 4.17 -8.48 -11.71
CA LYS A 68 4.08 -9.82 -12.30
C LYS A 68 2.75 -10.04 -13.02
N ALA A 69 1.63 -9.64 -12.42
CA ALA A 69 0.31 -9.70 -13.06
C ALA A 69 0.24 -8.87 -14.35
N LYS A 70 0.84 -7.66 -14.37
CA LYS A 70 0.95 -6.83 -15.59
C LYS A 70 1.76 -7.54 -16.69
N VAL A 71 2.88 -8.16 -16.35
CA VAL A 71 3.70 -8.93 -17.32
C VAL A 71 2.91 -10.09 -17.90
N ILE A 72 2.21 -10.86 -17.05
CA ILE A 72 1.35 -11.97 -17.49
C ILE A 72 0.26 -11.46 -18.44
N LYS A 73 -0.45 -10.39 -18.07
CA LYS A 73 -1.48 -9.78 -18.92
C LYS A 73 -0.93 -9.35 -20.29
N ARG A 74 0.29 -8.80 -20.35
CA ARG A 74 0.97 -8.43 -21.61
C ARG A 74 1.29 -9.67 -22.47
N ARG A 75 1.78 -10.75 -21.86
CA ARG A 75 2.04 -12.02 -22.56
C ARG A 75 0.75 -12.69 -23.06
N CYS A 76 -0.36 -12.47 -22.37
CA CYS A 76 -1.68 -12.99 -22.69
C CYS A 76 -2.51 -12.06 -23.58
N TYR A 77 -1.88 -11.10 -24.26
CA TYR A 77 -2.60 -10.22 -25.19
C TYR A 77 -3.38 -11.05 -26.23
N GLY A 78 -4.68 -10.77 -26.37
CA GLY A 78 -5.60 -11.54 -27.23
C GLY A 78 -6.43 -12.62 -26.52
N ILE A 79 -6.11 -12.98 -25.27
CA ILE A 79 -6.98 -13.84 -24.46
C ILE A 79 -8.19 -13.03 -23.99
N LYS A 80 -9.37 -13.33 -24.56
CA LYS A 80 -10.63 -12.65 -24.23
C LYS A 80 -11.38 -13.29 -23.07
N ASN A 81 -11.11 -14.56 -22.78
CA ASN A 81 -11.75 -15.30 -21.71
C ASN A 81 -11.01 -15.10 -20.39
N VAL A 82 -11.72 -14.57 -19.38
CA VAL A 82 -11.18 -14.29 -18.04
C VAL A 82 -10.73 -15.56 -17.33
N THR A 83 -11.44 -16.68 -17.48
CA THR A 83 -11.06 -17.98 -16.91
C THR A 83 -9.69 -18.42 -17.42
N SER A 84 -9.45 -18.31 -18.73
CA SER A 84 -8.16 -18.65 -19.33
C SER A 84 -7.03 -17.73 -18.86
N LEU A 85 -7.33 -16.44 -18.63
CA LEU A 85 -6.37 -15.51 -18.04
C LEU A 85 -6.01 -15.88 -16.59
N PHE A 86 -7.00 -16.25 -15.77
CA PHE A 86 -6.76 -16.70 -14.39
C PHE A 86 -5.98 -18.01 -14.32
N GLN A 87 -6.28 -18.98 -15.18
CA GLN A 87 -5.49 -20.21 -15.28
C GLN A 87 -4.03 -19.91 -15.58
N ARG A 88 -3.77 -18.98 -16.53
CA ARG A 88 -2.40 -18.58 -16.85
C ARG A 88 -1.72 -17.85 -15.70
N LEU A 89 -2.43 -16.98 -15.00
CA LEU A 89 -1.92 -16.29 -13.82
C LEU A 89 -1.57 -17.27 -12.70
N TRP A 90 -2.38 -18.31 -12.48
CA TRP A 90 -2.07 -19.39 -11.53
C TRP A 90 -0.80 -20.15 -11.93
N LEU A 91 -0.70 -20.58 -13.19
CA LEU A 91 0.48 -21.31 -13.68
C LEU A 91 1.77 -20.49 -13.56
N ASP A 92 1.75 -19.20 -13.93
CA ASP A 92 2.93 -18.34 -13.87
C ASP A 92 3.32 -17.92 -12.43
N THR A 93 2.39 -17.99 -11.46
CA THR A 93 2.64 -17.62 -10.06
C THR A 93 2.93 -18.81 -9.14
N LYS A 94 2.32 -19.97 -9.39
CA LYS A 94 2.38 -21.18 -8.55
C LYS A 94 2.79 -22.44 -9.29
N GLY A 95 2.58 -22.49 -10.61
CA GLY A 95 2.80 -23.70 -11.42
C GLY A 95 4.24 -24.20 -11.40
N TYR A 96 5.23 -23.30 -11.44
CA TYR A 96 6.64 -23.73 -11.42
C TYR A 96 6.99 -24.51 -10.15
N ALA A 97 6.49 -24.12 -8.98
CA ALA A 97 6.76 -24.82 -7.72
C ALA A 97 5.94 -26.10 -7.52
N GLN A 98 4.94 -26.37 -8.37
CA GLN A 98 4.07 -27.55 -8.27
C GLN A 98 4.32 -28.60 -9.35
N PHE A 99 4.95 -28.23 -10.47
CA PHE A 99 5.08 -29.10 -11.65
C PHE A 99 6.52 -29.20 -12.17
N VAL A 100 7.47 -28.52 -11.53
CA VAL A 100 8.93 -28.64 -11.76
C VAL A 100 9.58 -28.82 -10.39
#